data_AF-C4XFV2-F1
#
_entry.id   AF-C4XFV2-F1
#
_cell.length_a   1.000
_cell.length_b   1.000
_cell.length_c   1.000
_cell.angle_alpha   90.00
_cell.angle_beta   90.00
_cell.angle_gamma   90.00
#
_symmetry.space_group_name_H-M   'P 1'
#
loop_
_entity.id
_entity.type
_entity.pdbx_description
1 polymer ?
#
loop_
_entity_poly.entity_id
_entity_poly.type
_entity_poly.pdbx_seq_one_letter_code
_entity_poly.pdbx_strand_id
1 'polypeptide(L)'
;MLLPAILVFSFIAKARNFNVDAGFLWLAIILFIIVGFATGAIAGLLKAYCKIHEVISTIFINWIVAFISGWLFSLNGKMFNPESYSPTTIGSARIAIENAVKYQFVYFGIGMFVLTAIVLFVIYNFTTLGYKINMVGKNPSNAKYIGLNEKMLTIIVMGFSGALAGFAGFYYIIIKEGWIVDSFGSNPIAIGFESIAVSLIALNHPIGITLSGFFYSMIYTTRDLFAIKDKLTKDFFPIITGIIVFMAALAIMLYKFKPLGFMWKYGTLWIKKEYWKEYGSYMKTKNAKYREYVKALNEEKRRNRKLKKEFASIKEEYQKWVDCKITSLKSASDDTIMSIYDEMSKKKFEYLKKYSDFGLNNLKTLKNQYKAEKHERKIQYITKRDLIYTSHWDKVKENWAKKRDMKKSNQASKGGE
;
A
#
# COMPACT_ATOMS: atom_id res chain seq x y z
N MET A 1 -0.41 18.16 6.91
CA MET A 1 0.11 18.77 8.15
C MET A 1 0.47 20.25 7.96
N LEU A 2 1.29 20.63 6.96
CA LEU A 2 1.76 22.01 6.77
C LEU A 2 0.69 23.01 6.30
N LEU A 3 -0.06 22.65 5.25
CA LEU A 3 -1.11 23.50 4.67
C LEU A 3 -2.17 23.98 5.69
N PRO A 4 -2.79 23.11 6.51
CA PRO A 4 -3.75 23.56 7.51
C PRO A 4 -3.11 24.41 8.60
N ALA A 5 -1.83 24.17 8.93
CA ALA A 5 -1.12 24.98 9.89
C ALA A 5 -0.97 26.43 9.39
N ILE A 6 -0.56 26.62 8.14
CA ILE A 6 -0.40 27.98 7.57
C ILE A 6 -1.72 28.75 7.57
N LEU A 7 -2.84 28.09 7.28
CA LEU A 7 -4.16 28.72 7.36
C LEU A 7 -4.47 29.18 8.80
N VAL A 8 -4.19 28.33 9.79
CA VAL A 8 -4.37 28.65 11.22
C VAL A 8 -3.49 29.82 11.63
N PHE A 9 -2.20 29.80 11.30
CA PHE A 9 -1.26 30.89 11.63
C PHE A 9 -1.59 32.18 10.90
N SER A 10 -2.05 32.12 9.64
CA SER A 10 -2.50 33.29 8.88
C SER A 10 -3.76 33.91 9.50
N PHE A 11 -4.70 33.09 9.99
CA PHE A 11 -5.88 33.58 10.68
C PHE A 11 -5.53 34.27 12.01
N ILE A 12 -4.64 33.66 12.80
CA ILE A 12 -4.15 34.24 14.06
C ILE A 12 -3.42 35.57 13.80
N ALA A 13 -2.55 35.60 12.79
CA ALA A 13 -1.82 36.80 12.39
C ALA A 13 -2.76 37.95 11.98
N LYS A 14 -3.83 37.64 11.24
CA LYS A 14 -4.87 38.61 10.88
C LYS A 14 -5.67 39.10 12.10
N ALA A 15 -5.94 38.22 13.05
CA ALA A 15 -6.69 38.54 14.27
C ALA A 15 -5.89 39.36 15.30
N ARG A 16 -4.55 39.45 15.17
CA ARG A 16 -3.61 40.10 16.11
C ARG A 16 -3.69 39.63 17.57
N ASN A 17 -4.45 38.58 17.87
CA ASN A 17 -4.53 37.94 19.18
C ASN A 17 -3.69 36.66 19.20
N PHE A 18 -2.51 36.72 19.83
CA PHE A 18 -1.62 35.57 19.99
C PHE A 18 -1.99 34.67 21.18
N ASN A 19 -2.90 35.13 22.05
CA ASN A 19 -3.53 34.31 23.08
C ASN A 19 -4.69 33.54 22.46
N VAL A 20 -4.54 32.22 22.42
CA VAL A 20 -5.50 31.33 21.75
C VAL A 20 -6.39 30.64 22.78
N ASP A 21 -7.70 30.82 22.62
CA ASP A 21 -8.72 30.17 23.43
C ASP A 21 -8.96 28.70 23.03
N ALA A 22 -9.51 27.91 23.94
CA ALA A 22 -9.84 26.50 23.72
C ALA A 22 -10.79 26.30 22.52
N GLY A 23 -11.76 27.19 22.30
CA GLY A 23 -12.68 27.10 21.17
C GLY A 23 -11.97 27.16 19.81
N PHE A 24 -10.94 28.00 19.70
CA PHE A 24 -10.12 28.09 18.49
C PHE A 24 -9.31 26.82 18.25
N LEU A 25 -8.75 26.22 19.31
CA LEU A 25 -7.99 24.97 19.20
C LEU A 25 -8.87 23.80 18.72
N TRP A 26 -10.13 23.72 19.14
CA TRP A 26 -11.07 22.72 18.63
C TRP A 26 -11.36 22.90 17.12
N LEU A 27 -11.59 24.14 16.68
CA LEU A 27 -11.76 24.46 15.27
C LEU A 27 -10.51 24.12 14.46
N ALA A 28 -9.32 24.41 15.00
CA ALA A 28 -8.06 24.06 14.38
C ALA A 28 -7.90 22.54 14.22
N ILE A 29 -8.26 21.72 15.22
CA ILE A 29 -8.24 20.25 15.08
C ILE A 29 -9.12 19.79 13.91
N ILE A 30 -10.36 20.29 13.85
CA ILE A 30 -11.31 19.92 12.79
C ILE A 30 -10.75 20.30 11.42
N LEU A 31 -10.20 21.51 11.29
CA LEU A 31 -9.58 21.98 10.05
C LEU A 31 -8.38 21.12 9.63
N PHE A 32 -7.53 20.73 10.57
CA PHE A 32 -6.40 19.82 10.31
C PHE A 32 -6.88 18.44 9.83
N ILE A 33 -7.94 17.90 10.42
CA ILE A 33 -8.55 16.62 10.02
C ILE A 33 -9.14 16.71 8.61
N ILE A 34 -9.92 17.75 8.31
CA ILE A 34 -10.57 17.92 6.99
C ILE A 34 -9.53 18.11 5.88
N VAL A 35 -8.53 18.98 6.08
CA VAL A 35 -7.47 19.20 5.09
C VAL A 35 -6.59 17.95 4.96
N GLY A 36 -6.33 17.25 6.06
CA GLY A 36 -5.67 15.94 6.05
C GLY A 36 -6.45 14.91 5.22
N PHE A 37 -7.75 14.81 5.43
CA PHE A 37 -8.63 13.92 4.67
C PHE A 37 -8.64 14.27 3.19
N ALA A 38 -8.80 15.55 2.85
CA ALA A 38 -8.85 16.01 1.46
C ALA A 38 -7.53 15.69 0.72
N THR A 39 -6.38 16.00 1.33
CA THR A 39 -5.05 15.72 0.74
C THR A 39 -4.80 14.22 0.56
N GLY A 40 -5.19 13.39 1.53
CA GLY A 40 -5.13 11.94 1.42
C GLY A 40 -6.08 11.39 0.35
N ALA A 41 -7.31 11.91 0.28
CA ALA A 41 -8.30 11.51 -0.71
C ALA A 41 -7.86 11.85 -2.15
N ILE A 42 -7.15 12.97 -2.36
CA ILE A 42 -6.57 13.32 -3.66
C ILE A 42 -5.58 12.25 -4.12
N ALA A 43 -4.67 11.80 -3.24
CA ALA A 43 -3.75 10.70 -3.54
C ALA A 43 -4.52 9.40 -3.86
N GLY A 44 -5.60 9.14 -3.12
CA GLY A 44 -6.50 8.01 -3.36
C GLY A 44 -7.20 8.08 -4.71
N LEU A 45 -7.60 9.27 -5.15
CA LEU A 45 -8.28 9.49 -6.42
C LEU A 45 -7.32 9.25 -7.59
N LEU A 46 -6.10 9.77 -7.49
CA LEU A 46 -5.02 9.53 -8.45
C LEU A 46 -4.71 8.02 -8.58
N LYS A 47 -4.67 7.29 -7.46
CA LYS A 47 -4.51 5.84 -7.46
C LYS A 47 -5.69 5.13 -8.11
N ALA A 48 -6.92 5.45 -7.70
CA ALA A 48 -8.13 4.74 -8.08
C ALA A 48 -8.54 4.95 -9.55
N TYR A 49 -8.31 6.15 -10.09
CA TYR A 49 -8.71 6.50 -11.47
C TYR A 49 -7.53 6.51 -12.43
N CYS A 50 -6.40 7.10 -12.06
CA CYS A 50 -5.25 7.26 -12.95
C CYS A 50 -4.29 6.05 -12.90
N LYS A 51 -4.51 5.08 -11.98
CA LYS A 51 -3.65 3.89 -11.78
C LYS A 51 -2.18 4.24 -11.54
N ILE A 52 -1.93 5.40 -10.92
CA ILE A 52 -0.59 5.85 -10.54
C ILE A 52 -0.14 5.08 -9.31
N HIS A 53 1.15 4.76 -9.23
CA HIS A 53 1.72 4.09 -8.07
C HIS A 53 1.55 4.95 -6.82
N GLU A 54 1.01 4.36 -5.75
CA GLU A 54 0.58 5.11 -4.56
C GLU A 54 1.72 5.88 -3.89
N VAL A 55 2.86 5.22 -3.70
CA VAL A 55 4.05 5.78 -3.05
C VAL A 55 4.53 7.02 -3.80
N ILE A 56 4.57 6.94 -5.14
CA ILE A 56 5.03 8.02 -6.00
C ILE A 56 4.07 9.21 -5.90
N SER A 57 2.75 8.96 -6.01
CA SER A 57 1.73 9.99 -5.88
C SER A 57 1.82 10.70 -4.53
N THR A 58 1.98 9.97 -3.43
CA THR A 58 2.06 10.56 -2.09
C THR A 58 3.33 11.36 -1.87
N ILE A 59 4.47 10.91 -2.40
CA ILE A 59 5.73 11.66 -2.31
C ILE A 59 5.60 12.99 -3.07
N PHE A 60 5.09 12.98 -4.30
CA PHE A 60 4.90 14.21 -5.07
C PHE A 60 3.88 15.15 -4.44
N ILE A 61 2.76 14.63 -3.92
CA ILE A 61 1.76 15.45 -3.22
C ILE A 61 2.38 16.12 -1.99
N ASN A 62 3.23 15.43 -1.24
CA ASN A 62 3.93 16.03 -0.10
C ASN A 62 4.79 17.23 -0.54
N TRP A 63 5.52 17.11 -1.65
CA TRP A 63 6.32 18.21 -2.21
C TRP A 63 5.47 19.35 -2.75
N ILE A 64 4.37 19.04 -3.47
CA ILE A 64 3.41 20.06 -3.94
C ILE A 64 2.86 20.84 -2.74
N VAL A 65 2.45 20.13 -1.69
CA VAL A 65 1.96 20.75 -0.46
C VAL A 65 3.05 21.59 0.20
N ALA A 66 4.30 21.13 0.24
CA ALA A 66 5.42 21.91 0.76
C ALA A 66 5.63 23.20 -0.05
N PHE A 67 5.74 23.13 -1.38
CA PHE A 67 5.92 24.33 -2.20
C PHE A 67 4.75 25.31 -2.14
N ILE A 68 3.50 24.81 -2.15
CA ILE A 68 2.31 25.65 -1.95
C ILE A 68 2.36 26.30 -0.56
N SER A 69 2.78 25.56 0.45
CA SER A 69 2.95 26.05 1.82
C SER A 69 4.00 27.16 1.89
N GLY A 70 5.18 26.96 1.28
CA GLY A 70 6.23 27.99 1.19
C GLY A 70 5.81 29.22 0.39
N TRP A 71 5.11 29.04 -0.72
CA TRP A 71 4.56 30.15 -1.50
C TRP A 71 3.51 30.95 -0.72
N LEU A 72 2.59 30.28 -0.02
CA LEU A 72 1.57 30.91 0.82
C LEU A 72 2.20 31.65 2.02
N PHE A 73 3.28 31.09 2.57
CA PHE A 73 4.06 31.73 3.62
C PHE A 73 4.77 33.00 3.09
N SER A 74 5.36 32.93 1.91
CA SER A 74 6.04 34.06 1.25
C SER A 74 5.08 35.21 0.88
N LEU A 75 3.88 34.90 0.37
CA LEU A 75 2.84 35.90 0.08
C LEU A 75 2.40 36.67 1.33
N ASN A 76 2.30 35.96 2.47
CA ASN A 76 1.94 36.54 3.75
C ASN A 76 3.14 37.14 4.50
N GLY A 77 4.30 37.27 3.85
CA GLY A 77 5.56 37.77 4.41
C GLY A 77 5.53 39.20 5.00
N LYS A 78 4.38 39.88 4.98
CA LYS A 78 4.12 41.15 5.69
C LYS A 78 3.03 41.06 6.78
N MET A 79 2.27 39.96 6.87
CA MET A 79 1.27 39.73 7.93
C MET A 79 1.86 39.04 9.17
N PHE A 80 3.06 38.48 9.08
CA PHE A 80 3.86 38.00 10.21
C PHE A 80 4.90 39.09 10.54
N ASN A 81 4.65 39.89 11.59
CA ASN A 81 5.24 41.24 11.75
C ASN A 81 6.78 41.28 11.99
N PRO A 82 7.50 42.33 11.51
CA PRO A 82 8.95 42.55 11.63
C PRO A 82 9.51 42.85 13.02
N GLU A 83 8.68 42.86 14.08
CA GLU A 83 9.08 43.31 15.42
C GLU A 83 9.54 42.19 16.36
N SER A 84 9.45 40.92 15.95
CA SER A 84 10.08 39.82 16.69
C SER A 84 11.57 39.76 16.35
N TYR A 85 12.33 40.72 16.89
CA TYR A 85 13.80 40.68 16.90
C TYR A 85 14.28 39.47 17.72
N SER A 86 14.46 38.35 17.03
CA SER A 86 15.56 37.44 17.31
C SER A 86 16.45 37.43 16.05
N PRO A 87 17.76 37.71 16.14
CA PRO A 87 18.63 37.82 14.96
C PRO A 87 18.79 36.53 14.15
N THR A 88 18.13 35.44 14.55
CA THR A 88 18.39 34.07 14.07
C THR A 88 17.17 33.32 13.55
N THR A 89 15.95 33.88 13.54
CA THR A 89 14.74 33.11 13.15
C THR A 89 13.86 33.81 12.12
N ILE A 90 13.88 33.28 10.89
CA ILE A 90 12.90 33.53 9.83
C ILE A 90 11.69 32.60 10.12
N GLY A 91 10.57 33.11 10.63
CA GLY A 91 9.41 32.29 11.02
C GLY A 91 8.18 33.07 11.50
N SER A 92 7.06 32.39 11.75
CA SER A 92 5.83 32.97 12.27
C SER A 92 5.94 33.36 13.75
N ALA A 93 5.07 34.29 14.20
CA ALA A 93 4.89 34.56 15.62
C ALA A 93 4.51 33.28 16.39
N ARG A 94 5.04 33.15 17.62
CA ARG A 94 4.71 32.04 18.52
C ARG A 94 3.30 32.20 19.08
N ILE A 95 2.53 31.13 19.04
CA ILE A 95 1.23 31.05 19.69
C ILE A 95 1.46 30.91 21.20
N ALA A 96 0.81 31.76 21.98
CA ALA A 96 0.75 31.62 23.43
C ALA A 96 -0.53 30.85 23.79
N ILE A 97 -0.35 29.65 24.34
CA ILE A 97 -1.45 28.82 24.85
C ILE A 97 -1.29 28.76 26.37
N GLU A 98 -2.36 29.05 27.10
CA GLU A 98 -2.37 28.89 28.55
C GLU A 98 -2.04 27.44 28.95
N ASN A 99 -1.19 27.26 29.95
CA ASN A 99 -0.75 25.93 30.37
C ASN A 99 -1.91 25.00 30.72
N ALA A 100 -2.95 25.50 31.40
CA ALA A 100 -4.14 24.70 31.74
C ALA A 100 -4.83 24.14 30.49
N VAL A 101 -5.07 24.99 29.49
CA VAL A 101 -5.65 24.59 28.19
C VAL A 101 -4.71 23.63 27.47
N LYS A 102 -3.40 23.92 27.43
CA LYS A 102 -2.40 23.05 26.79
C LYS A 102 -2.43 21.63 27.38
N TYR A 103 -2.46 21.49 28.70
CA TYR A 103 -2.53 20.18 29.35
C TYR A 103 -3.83 19.44 29.05
N GLN A 104 -4.98 20.13 29.02
CA GLN A 104 -6.25 19.52 28.62
C GLN A 104 -6.16 18.90 27.22
N PHE A 105 -5.60 19.62 26.24
CA PHE A 105 -5.42 19.10 24.89
C PHE A 105 -4.43 17.93 24.83
N VAL A 106 -3.38 17.93 25.66
CA VAL A 106 -2.43 16.82 25.76
C VAL A 106 -3.13 15.55 26.30
N TYR A 107 -3.91 15.66 27.38
CA TYR A 107 -4.68 14.52 27.90
C TYR A 107 -5.69 14.00 26.88
N PHE A 108 -6.39 14.91 26.17
CA PHE A 108 -7.27 14.55 25.07
C PHE A 108 -6.51 13.82 23.95
N GLY A 109 -5.30 14.28 23.61
CA GLY A 109 -4.46 13.68 22.58
C GLY A 109 -4.02 12.26 22.92
N ILE A 110 -3.61 12.04 24.17
CA ILE A 110 -3.26 10.71 24.68
C ILE A 110 -4.48 9.78 24.66
N GLY A 111 -5.65 10.27 25.13
CA GLY A 111 -6.89 9.51 25.08
C GLY A 111 -7.29 9.12 23.65
N MET A 112 -7.23 10.07 22.71
CA MET A 112 -7.51 9.83 21.30
C MET A 112 -6.50 8.89 20.63
N PHE A 113 -5.23 8.94 21.01
CA PHE A 113 -4.21 8.02 20.51
C PHE A 113 -4.53 6.57 20.89
N VAL A 114 -4.86 6.31 22.16
CA VAL A 114 -5.26 4.98 22.64
C VAL A 114 -6.57 4.55 22.00
N LEU A 115 -7.56 5.43 21.94
CA LEU A 115 -8.86 5.15 21.33
C LEU A 115 -8.71 4.79 19.85
N THR A 116 -7.90 5.53 19.10
CA THR A 116 -7.65 5.26 17.68
C THR A 116 -6.98 3.90 17.47
N ALA A 117 -6.01 3.54 18.32
CA ALA A 117 -5.35 2.25 18.26
C ALA A 117 -6.34 1.09 18.49
N ILE A 118 -7.22 1.20 19.49
CA ILE A 118 -8.26 0.22 19.80
C ILE A 118 -9.28 0.14 18.66
N VAL A 119 -9.78 1.28 18.18
CA VAL A 119 -10.75 1.35 17.09
C VAL A 119 -10.19 0.72 15.82
N LEU A 120 -8.96 1.05 15.43
CA LEU A 120 -8.32 0.43 14.26
C LEU A 120 -8.12 -1.07 14.47
N PHE A 121 -7.69 -1.50 15.66
CA PHE A 121 -7.56 -2.92 15.98
C PHE A 121 -8.91 -3.66 15.85
N VAL A 122 -10.00 -3.08 16.34
CA VAL A 122 -11.33 -3.66 16.22
C VAL A 122 -11.78 -3.71 14.77
N ILE A 123 -11.58 -2.62 14.02
CA ILE A 123 -11.95 -2.53 12.60
C ILE A 123 -11.22 -3.61 11.80
N TYR A 124 -9.90 -3.72 11.94
CA TYR A 124 -9.10 -4.65 11.14
C TYR A 124 -9.37 -6.11 11.44
N ASN A 125 -9.68 -6.46 12.70
CA ASN A 125 -9.81 -7.86 13.12
C ASN A 125 -11.26 -8.35 13.15
N PHE A 126 -12.22 -7.51 13.52
CA PHE A 126 -13.59 -7.95 13.83
C PHE A 126 -14.67 -7.37 12.92
N THR A 127 -14.38 -6.40 12.07
CA THR A 127 -15.42 -5.76 11.23
C THR A 127 -15.38 -6.19 9.76
N THR A 128 -16.55 -6.09 9.11
CA THR A 128 -16.70 -6.34 7.66
C THR A 128 -15.91 -5.34 6.82
N LEU A 129 -15.72 -4.11 7.32
CA LEU A 129 -14.93 -3.09 6.64
C LEU A 129 -13.44 -3.49 6.59
N GLY A 130 -12.88 -3.96 7.72
CA GLY A 130 -11.51 -4.49 7.76
C GLY A 130 -11.31 -5.67 6.81
N TYR A 131 -12.29 -6.59 6.75
CA TYR A 131 -12.26 -7.70 5.79
C TYR A 131 -12.24 -7.22 4.33
N LYS A 132 -13.07 -6.22 3.98
CA LYS A 132 -13.10 -5.61 2.64
C LYS A 132 -11.76 -4.97 2.27
N ILE A 133 -11.14 -4.22 3.20
CA ILE A 133 -9.82 -3.60 2.98
C ILE A 133 -8.76 -4.69 2.74
N ASN A 134 -8.72 -5.71 3.61
CA ASN A 134 -7.76 -6.81 3.51
C ASN A 134 -7.93 -7.61 2.20
N MET A 135 -9.17 -7.81 1.75
CA MET A 135 -9.45 -8.52 0.51
C MET A 135 -8.97 -7.73 -0.71
N VAL A 136 -9.26 -6.43 -0.77
CA VAL A 136 -8.80 -5.54 -1.86
C VAL A 136 -7.27 -5.50 -1.91
N GLY A 137 -6.59 -5.43 -0.76
CA GLY A 137 -5.14 -5.44 -0.68
C GLY A 137 -4.48 -6.76 -1.14
N LYS A 138 -5.12 -7.92 -0.90
CA LYS A 138 -4.58 -9.24 -1.30
C LYS A 138 -4.87 -9.60 -2.75
N ASN A 139 -6.09 -9.35 -3.22
CA ASN A 139 -6.48 -9.67 -4.59
C ASN A 139 -7.60 -8.73 -5.07
N PRO A 140 -7.27 -7.62 -5.74
CA PRO A 140 -8.25 -6.66 -6.23
C PRO A 140 -9.19 -7.27 -7.29
N SER A 141 -8.71 -8.26 -8.07
CA SER A 141 -9.55 -8.96 -9.04
C SER A 141 -10.69 -9.71 -8.33
N ASN A 142 -10.39 -10.43 -7.24
CA ASN A 142 -11.42 -11.14 -6.47
C ASN A 142 -12.39 -10.16 -5.79
N ALA A 143 -11.90 -9.02 -5.29
CA ALA A 143 -12.77 -8.01 -4.68
C ALA A 143 -13.82 -7.49 -5.67
N LYS A 144 -13.42 -7.30 -6.94
CA LYS A 144 -14.33 -6.90 -8.02
C LYS A 144 -15.37 -7.97 -8.35
N TYR A 145 -15.01 -9.26 -8.29
CA TYR A 145 -15.97 -10.36 -8.49
C TYR A 145 -17.05 -10.42 -7.41
N ILE A 146 -16.75 -10.01 -6.18
CA ILE A 146 -17.71 -9.95 -5.06
C ILE A 146 -18.54 -8.64 -5.08
N GLY A 147 -18.33 -7.77 -6.08
CA GLY A 147 -19.08 -6.51 -6.22
C GLY A 147 -18.59 -5.38 -5.32
N LEU A 148 -17.37 -5.47 -4.77
CA LEU A 148 -16.79 -4.38 -3.98
C LEU A 148 -16.34 -3.23 -4.89
N ASN A 149 -16.69 -2.00 -4.52
CA ASN A 149 -16.17 -0.81 -5.17
C ASN A 149 -14.74 -0.50 -4.67
N GLU A 150 -13.76 -1.16 -5.29
CA GLU A 150 -12.32 -0.99 -5.01
C GLU A 150 -11.89 0.49 -5.04
N LYS A 151 -12.40 1.25 -6.01
CA LYS A 151 -12.01 2.65 -6.22
C LYS A 151 -12.42 3.53 -5.03
N MET A 152 -13.69 3.44 -4.65
CA MET A 152 -14.22 4.24 -3.54
C MET A 152 -13.59 3.83 -2.21
N LEU A 153 -13.38 2.53 -1.98
CA LEU A 153 -12.70 2.05 -0.78
C LEU A 153 -11.26 2.59 -0.69
N THR A 154 -10.53 2.59 -1.81
CA THR A 154 -9.17 3.12 -1.86
C THR A 154 -9.11 4.61 -1.51
N ILE A 155 -10.03 5.41 -2.05
CA ILE A 155 -10.10 6.86 -1.78
C ILE A 155 -10.42 7.11 -0.30
N ILE A 156 -11.41 6.41 0.25
CA ILE A 156 -11.83 6.55 1.64
C ILE A 156 -10.69 6.16 2.60
N VAL A 157 -10.01 5.03 2.36
CA VAL A 157 -8.91 4.57 3.21
C VAL A 157 -7.74 5.55 3.19
N MET A 158 -7.37 6.08 2.00
CA MET A 158 -6.33 7.11 1.92
C MET A 158 -6.76 8.43 2.56
N GLY A 159 -8.02 8.81 2.43
CA GLY A 159 -8.59 9.98 3.13
C GLY A 159 -8.50 9.82 4.65
N PHE A 160 -8.94 8.70 5.21
CA PHE A 160 -8.84 8.46 6.66
C PHE A 160 -7.40 8.40 7.17
N SER A 161 -6.47 7.84 6.39
CA SER A 161 -5.04 7.91 6.70
C SER A 161 -4.54 9.36 6.76
N GLY A 162 -4.92 10.18 5.78
CA GLY A 162 -4.64 11.61 5.75
C GLY A 162 -5.27 12.38 6.92
N ALA A 163 -6.48 12.00 7.34
CA ALA A 163 -7.18 12.59 8.49
C ALA A 163 -6.42 12.34 9.81
N LEU A 164 -5.95 11.10 10.02
CA LEU A 164 -5.12 10.73 11.18
C LEU A 164 -3.77 11.46 11.17
N ALA A 165 -3.16 11.60 9.99
CA ALA A 165 -1.95 12.41 9.82
C ALA A 165 -2.23 13.91 10.07
N GLY A 166 -3.40 14.42 9.69
CA GLY A 166 -3.86 15.76 10.02
C GLY A 166 -3.94 15.98 11.53
N PHE A 167 -4.61 15.07 12.24
CA PHE A 167 -4.71 15.08 13.71
C PHE A 167 -3.32 15.08 14.38
N ALA A 168 -2.42 14.19 13.97
CA ALA A 168 -1.05 14.17 14.50
C ALA A 168 -0.28 15.48 14.19
N GLY A 169 -0.51 16.07 13.01
CA GLY A 169 0.08 17.34 12.61
C GLY A 169 -0.34 18.52 13.48
N PHE A 170 -1.59 18.53 13.97
CA PHE A 170 -2.06 19.55 14.91
C PHE A 170 -1.24 19.52 16.20
N TYR A 171 -1.07 18.34 16.79
CA TYR A 171 -0.28 18.19 18.02
C TYR A 171 1.18 18.57 17.82
N TYR A 172 1.76 18.20 16.67
CA TYR A 172 3.15 18.53 16.37
C TYR A 172 3.35 20.03 16.16
N ILE A 173 2.55 20.68 15.30
CA ILE A 173 2.81 22.06 14.89
C ILE A 173 2.20 23.07 15.87
N ILE A 174 0.96 22.86 16.34
CA ILE A 174 0.25 23.82 17.21
C ILE A 174 0.62 23.64 18.68
N ILE A 175 0.56 22.41 19.20
CA ILE A 175 0.72 22.16 20.64
C ILE A 175 2.19 22.07 21.06
N LYS A 176 3.02 21.32 20.30
CA LYS A 176 4.44 21.11 20.62
C LYS A 176 5.30 22.29 20.19
N GLU A 177 5.33 22.62 18.91
CA GLU A 177 6.17 23.71 18.40
C GLU A 177 5.56 25.08 18.75
N GLY A 178 4.30 25.33 18.36
CA GLY A 178 3.62 26.61 18.58
C GLY A 178 4.02 27.72 17.61
N TRP A 179 4.79 27.40 16.56
CA TRP A 179 5.24 28.33 15.51
C TRP A 179 5.66 27.55 14.26
N ILE A 180 5.71 28.23 13.12
CA ILE A 180 6.21 27.70 11.85
C ILE A 180 7.49 28.46 11.48
N VAL A 181 8.60 27.75 11.38
CA VAL A 181 9.86 28.25 10.79
C VAL A 181 9.82 28.15 9.26
N ASP A 182 10.47 29.06 8.55
CA ASP A 182 10.50 29.09 7.06
C ASP A 182 11.04 27.79 6.43
N SER A 183 11.89 27.06 7.15
CA SER A 183 12.38 25.73 6.77
C SER A 183 11.26 24.68 6.64
N PHE A 184 10.11 24.87 7.29
CA PHE A 184 8.93 24.01 7.12
C PHE A 184 8.18 24.26 5.80
N GLY A 185 8.36 25.42 5.17
CA GLY A 185 7.77 25.75 3.86
C GLY A 185 8.58 25.22 2.67
N SER A 186 9.87 24.91 2.86
CA SER A 186 10.76 24.46 1.79
C SER A 186 11.00 22.95 1.78
N ASN A 187 10.81 22.26 2.92
CA ASN A 187 11.05 20.82 3.03
C ASN A 187 9.92 20.09 3.78
N PRO A 188 9.54 18.87 3.33
CA PRO A 188 8.64 18.00 4.08
C PRO A 188 9.20 17.65 5.48
N ILE A 189 8.32 17.58 6.49
CA ILE A 189 8.71 17.24 7.86
C ILE A 189 9.21 15.79 7.93
N ALA A 190 10.42 15.58 8.46
CA ALA A 190 11.08 14.27 8.51
C ALA A 190 10.37 13.22 9.39
N ILE A 191 9.68 13.65 10.46
CA ILE A 191 9.08 12.75 11.46
C ILE A 191 8.02 11.80 10.86
N GLY A 192 7.33 12.24 9.80
CA GLY A 192 6.37 11.40 9.09
C GLY A 192 7.02 10.24 8.32
N PHE A 193 8.24 10.44 7.80
CA PHE A 193 9.00 9.39 7.11
C PHE A 193 9.59 8.38 8.11
N GLU A 194 10.06 8.86 9.26
CA GLU A 194 10.53 8.00 10.36
C GLU A 194 9.43 7.07 10.86
N SER A 195 8.17 7.50 10.80
CA SER A 195 7.01 6.69 11.21
C SER A 195 6.76 5.48 10.30
N ILE A 196 7.21 5.50 9.03
CA ILE A 196 7.12 4.34 8.11
C ILE A 196 7.98 3.19 8.63
N ALA A 197 9.18 3.52 9.09
CA ALA A 197 10.10 2.58 9.68
C ALA A 197 9.55 1.98 10.99
N VAL A 198 8.97 2.82 11.85
CA VAL A 198 8.30 2.39 13.08
C VAL A 198 7.13 1.45 12.80
N SER A 199 6.33 1.72 11.76
CA SER A 199 5.20 0.84 11.41
C SER A 199 5.66 -0.53 10.90
N LEU A 200 6.78 -0.57 10.17
CA LEU A 200 7.39 -1.80 9.68
C LEU A 200 7.93 -2.67 10.82
N ILE A 201 8.56 -2.07 11.85
CA ILE A 201 9.00 -2.78 13.06
C ILE A 201 7.80 -3.50 13.70
N ALA A 202 6.66 -2.83 13.77
CA ALA A 202 5.42 -3.36 14.32
C ALA A 202 4.64 -4.29 13.38
N LEU A 203 5.21 -4.67 12.23
CA LEU A 203 4.55 -5.50 11.21
C LEU A 203 3.18 -4.95 10.76
N ASN A 204 3.01 -3.63 10.79
CA ASN A 204 1.74 -2.93 10.54
C ASN A 204 0.56 -3.36 11.46
N HIS A 205 0.85 -3.95 12.62
CA HIS A 205 -0.19 -4.28 13.60
C HIS A 205 -0.56 -3.03 14.42
N PRO A 206 -1.85 -2.61 14.51
CA PRO A 206 -2.25 -1.36 15.15
C PRO A 206 -1.71 -1.18 16.58
N ILE A 207 -1.84 -2.22 17.42
CA ILE A 207 -1.34 -2.20 18.81
C ILE A 207 0.19 -2.19 18.86
N GLY A 208 0.85 -2.88 17.91
CA GLY A 208 2.31 -2.90 17.83
C GLY A 208 2.86 -1.52 17.49
N ILE A 209 2.20 -0.82 16.56
CA ILE A 209 2.59 0.53 16.12
C ILE A 209 2.53 1.51 17.31
N THR A 210 1.50 1.39 18.16
CA THR A 210 1.36 2.21 19.37
C THR A 210 2.55 2.05 20.32
N LEU A 211 2.93 0.80 20.63
CA LEU A 211 4.06 0.51 21.53
C LEU A 211 5.41 0.90 20.91
N SER A 212 5.63 0.58 19.63
CA SER A 212 6.85 0.96 18.91
C SER A 212 6.98 2.47 18.74
N GLY A 213 5.88 3.19 18.50
CA GLY A 213 5.84 4.64 18.43
C GLY A 213 6.13 5.31 19.77
N PHE A 214 5.62 4.75 20.87
CA PHE A 214 5.95 5.21 22.21
C PHE A 214 7.44 5.04 22.53
N PHE A 215 8.01 3.87 22.23
CA PHE A 215 9.45 3.62 22.35
C PHE A 215 10.28 4.60 21.48
N TYR A 216 9.86 4.81 20.24
CA TYR A 216 10.50 5.78 19.34
C TYR A 216 10.46 7.21 19.91
N SER A 217 9.31 7.62 20.45
CA SER A 217 9.13 8.95 21.07
C SER A 217 10.03 9.14 22.29
N MET A 218 10.22 8.12 23.13
CA MET A 218 11.15 8.19 24.26
C MET A 218 12.57 8.52 23.79
N ILE A 219 13.06 7.82 22.77
CA ILE A 219 14.40 8.09 22.20
C ILE A 219 14.44 9.49 21.58
N TYR A 220 13.40 9.86 20.84
CA TYR A 220 13.34 11.14 20.14
C TYR A 220 13.34 12.34 21.09
N THR A 221 12.57 12.30 22.18
CA THR A 221 12.53 13.39 23.19
C THR A 221 13.83 13.44 23.99
N THR A 222 14.44 12.29 24.26
CA THR A 222 15.69 12.19 25.02
C THR A 222 16.88 12.81 24.27
N ARG A 223 16.84 12.84 22.92
CA ARG A 223 17.81 13.52 22.06
C ARG A 223 18.09 14.96 22.50
N ASP A 224 17.04 15.74 22.76
CA ASP A 224 17.18 17.15 23.10
C ASP A 224 17.79 17.34 24.50
N LEU A 225 17.55 16.41 25.43
CA LEU A 225 18.16 16.43 26.77
C LEU A 225 19.67 16.14 26.72
N PHE A 226 20.09 15.15 25.92
CA PHE A 226 21.51 14.79 25.75
C PHE A 226 22.30 15.84 24.97
N ALA A 227 21.66 16.51 24.01
CA ALA A 227 22.27 17.62 23.27
C ALA A 227 22.66 18.78 24.21
N ILE A 228 21.93 18.98 25.31
CA ILE A 228 22.18 20.03 26.30
C ILE A 228 23.28 19.61 27.29
N LYS A 229 23.26 18.35 27.77
CA LYS A 229 24.14 17.90 28.87
C LYS A 229 25.48 17.33 28.42
N ASP A 230 25.50 16.48 27.40
CA ASP A 230 26.66 15.63 27.10
C ASP A 230 27.38 16.03 25.80
N LYS A 231 27.05 17.21 25.23
CA LYS A 231 27.60 17.75 23.97
C LYS A 231 27.54 16.78 22.78
N LEU A 232 26.67 15.77 22.83
CA LEU A 232 26.41 14.89 21.70
C LEU A 232 25.73 15.67 20.58
N THR A 233 26.32 15.64 19.38
CA THR A 233 25.72 16.25 18.20
C THR A 233 24.35 15.62 17.94
N LYS A 234 23.35 16.46 17.63
CA LYS A 234 21.99 16.02 17.35
C LYS A 234 21.91 14.94 16.26
N ASP A 235 22.91 14.81 15.40
CA ASP A 235 22.97 13.85 14.30
C ASP A 235 23.23 12.40 14.75
N PHE A 236 23.68 12.19 15.99
CA PHE A 236 23.94 10.86 16.52
C PHE A 236 22.67 10.01 16.71
N PHE A 237 21.56 10.64 17.11
CA PHE A 237 20.31 9.94 17.41
C PHE A 237 19.62 9.33 16.16
N PRO A 238 19.55 10.03 15.01
CA PRO A 238 19.11 9.43 13.75
C PRO A 238 19.90 8.17 13.33
N ILE A 239 21.19 8.09 13.66
CA ILE A 239 22.01 6.90 13.37
C ILE A 239 21.54 5.72 14.21
N ILE A 240 21.34 5.92 15.52
CA ILE A 240 20.85 4.87 16.41
C ILE A 240 19.47 4.37 15.98
N THR A 241 18.53 5.29 15.74
CA THR A 241 17.18 4.91 15.31
C THR A 241 17.21 4.21 13.95
N GLY A 242 18.07 4.66 13.02
CA GLY A 242 18.32 4.01 11.75
C GLY A 242 18.82 2.57 11.88
N ILE A 243 19.76 2.29 12.79
CA ILE A 243 20.27 0.94 13.05
C ILE A 243 19.16 0.04 13.63
N ILE A 244 18.37 0.54 14.59
CA ILE A 244 17.26 -0.20 15.20
C ILE A 244 16.25 -0.61 14.12
N VAL A 245 15.85 0.34 13.28
CA VAL A 245 14.93 0.12 12.16
C VAL A 245 15.51 -0.87 11.16
N PHE A 246 16.78 -0.72 10.80
CA PHE A 246 17.46 -1.58 9.84
C PHE A 246 17.54 -3.03 10.34
N MET A 247 17.92 -3.23 11.61
CA MET A 247 17.97 -4.55 12.23
C MET A 247 16.59 -5.21 12.31
N ALA A 248 15.56 -4.45 12.68
CA ALA A 248 14.19 -4.96 12.71
C ALA A 248 13.69 -5.35 11.30
N ALA A 249 13.96 -4.52 10.28
CA ALA A 249 13.61 -4.83 8.90
C ALA A 249 14.36 -6.08 8.39
N LEU A 250 15.65 -6.23 8.71
CA LEU A 250 16.42 -7.43 8.42
C LEU A 250 15.83 -8.68 9.07
N ALA A 251 15.43 -8.61 10.34
CA ALA A 251 14.81 -9.73 11.03
C ALA A 251 13.55 -10.24 10.31
N ILE A 252 12.70 -9.33 9.81
CA ILE A 252 11.49 -9.66 9.04
C ILE A 252 11.87 -10.34 7.72
N MET A 253 12.91 -9.87 7.03
CA MET A 253 13.40 -10.50 5.80
C MET A 253 13.85 -11.94 6.06
N LEU A 254 14.63 -12.17 7.13
CA LEU A 254 15.14 -13.49 7.51
C LEU A 254 14.04 -14.44 7.97
N TYR A 255 12.92 -13.94 8.52
CA TYR A 255 11.78 -14.78 8.87
C TYR A 255 11.13 -15.42 7.62
N LYS A 256 10.99 -14.66 6.53
CA LYS A 256 10.41 -15.15 5.26
C LYS A 256 11.41 -15.88 4.39
N PHE A 257 12.63 -15.37 4.31
CA PHE A 257 13.70 -15.96 3.51
C PHE A 257 14.42 -16.99 4.37
N LYS A 258 14.17 -18.29 4.13
CA LYS A 258 14.91 -19.41 4.74
C LYS A 258 16.06 -19.84 3.80
N PRO A 259 17.15 -19.09 3.65
CA PRO A 259 18.21 -19.38 2.68
C PRO A 259 18.82 -20.76 2.94
N LEU A 260 19.05 -21.11 4.20
CA LEU A 260 19.57 -22.43 4.57
C LEU A 260 18.60 -23.55 4.16
N GLY A 261 17.30 -23.41 4.44
CA GLY A 261 16.30 -24.41 4.06
C GLY A 261 16.16 -24.55 2.54
N PHE A 262 16.26 -23.43 1.81
CA PHE A 262 16.28 -23.42 0.35
C PHE A 262 17.53 -24.14 -0.19
N MET A 263 18.73 -23.74 0.23
CA MET A 263 19.98 -24.36 -0.21
C MET A 263 20.00 -25.86 0.09
N TRP A 264 19.55 -26.26 1.28
CA TRP A 264 19.48 -27.67 1.66
C TRP A 264 18.50 -28.47 0.80
N LYS A 265 17.32 -27.88 0.50
CA LYS A 265 16.32 -28.50 -0.38
C LYS A 265 16.88 -28.73 -1.77
N TYR A 266 17.54 -27.73 -2.36
CA TYR A 266 18.08 -27.87 -3.70
C TYR A 266 19.33 -28.76 -3.75
N GLY A 267 20.18 -28.71 -2.72
CA GLY A 267 21.34 -29.59 -2.60
C GLY A 267 20.93 -31.07 -2.52
N THR A 268 19.95 -31.41 -1.69
CA THR A 268 19.42 -32.79 -1.58
C THR A 268 18.78 -33.27 -2.88
N LEU A 269 18.02 -32.41 -3.57
CA LEU A 269 17.41 -32.74 -4.86
C LEU A 269 18.44 -32.98 -5.97
N TRP A 270 19.53 -32.20 -6.00
CA TRP A 270 20.59 -32.32 -7.00
C TRP A 270 21.30 -33.68 -6.97
N ILE A 271 21.43 -34.28 -5.79
CA ILE A 271 22.08 -35.58 -5.61
C ILE A 271 21.18 -36.73 -6.11
N LYS A 272 19.86 -36.53 -6.20
CA LYS A 272 18.91 -37.60 -6.52
C LYS A 272 18.74 -37.78 -8.03
N LYS A 273 18.97 -39.01 -8.50
CA LYS A 273 18.77 -39.40 -9.91
C LYS A 273 17.30 -39.25 -10.36
N GLU A 274 16.35 -39.54 -9.47
CA GLU A 274 14.90 -39.41 -9.71
C GLU A 274 14.51 -37.96 -10.08
N TYR A 275 15.12 -36.98 -9.42
CA TYR A 275 14.90 -35.56 -9.70
C TYR A 275 15.31 -35.20 -11.14
N TRP A 276 16.50 -35.62 -11.57
CA TRP A 276 17.00 -35.36 -12.92
C TRP A 276 16.15 -36.04 -14.00
N LYS A 277 15.61 -37.22 -13.72
CA LYS A 277 14.69 -37.93 -14.63
C LYS A 277 13.39 -37.14 -14.83
N GLU A 278 12.75 -36.71 -13.74
CA GLU A 278 11.52 -35.91 -13.80
C GLU A 278 11.77 -34.53 -14.43
N TYR A 279 12.89 -33.87 -14.10
CA TYR A 279 13.28 -32.61 -14.71
C TYR A 279 13.50 -32.73 -16.22
N GLY A 280 14.21 -33.78 -16.66
CA GLY A 280 14.41 -34.06 -18.08
C GLY A 280 13.10 -34.33 -18.82
N SER A 281 12.19 -35.11 -18.21
CA SER A 281 10.86 -35.38 -18.74
C SER A 281 10.02 -34.09 -18.90
N TYR A 282 10.01 -33.24 -17.87
CA TYR A 282 9.35 -31.94 -17.88
C TYR A 282 9.91 -31.02 -18.97
N MET A 283 11.23 -30.96 -19.14
CA MET A 283 11.84 -30.09 -20.15
C MET A 283 11.55 -30.59 -21.58
N LYS A 284 11.55 -31.91 -21.82
CA LYS A 284 11.16 -32.49 -23.12
C LYS A 284 9.70 -32.17 -23.46
N THR A 285 8.78 -32.41 -22.53
CA THR A 285 7.34 -32.13 -22.74
C THR A 285 7.06 -30.64 -22.91
N LYS A 286 7.70 -29.78 -22.11
CA LYS A 286 7.62 -28.32 -22.24
C LYS A 286 8.03 -27.85 -23.64
N ASN A 287 9.16 -28.33 -24.15
CA ASN A 287 9.67 -27.94 -25.47
C ASN A 287 8.80 -28.50 -26.60
N ALA A 288 8.31 -29.73 -26.48
CA ALA A 288 7.39 -30.33 -27.45
C ALA A 288 6.07 -29.54 -27.55
N LYS A 289 5.40 -29.30 -26.41
CA LYS A 289 4.14 -28.55 -26.36
C LYS A 289 4.29 -27.10 -26.78
N TYR A 290 5.42 -26.46 -26.49
CA TYR A 290 5.70 -25.11 -27.00
C TYR A 290 5.80 -25.08 -28.53
N ARG A 291 6.48 -26.05 -29.15
CA ARG A 291 6.57 -26.14 -30.62
C ARG A 291 5.20 -26.37 -31.26
N GLU A 292 4.39 -27.27 -30.69
CA GLU A 292 3.01 -27.53 -31.11
C GLU A 292 2.15 -26.26 -31.03
N TYR A 293 2.23 -25.55 -29.90
CA TYR A 293 1.54 -24.27 -29.70
C TYR A 293 1.96 -23.20 -30.72
N VAL A 294 3.26 -23.07 -31.01
CA VAL A 294 3.74 -22.07 -31.99
C VAL A 294 3.21 -22.38 -33.40
N LYS A 295 3.16 -23.65 -33.80
CA LYS A 295 2.57 -24.07 -35.08
C LYS A 295 1.08 -23.71 -35.14
N ALA A 296 0.30 -24.15 -34.16
CA ALA A 296 -1.14 -23.85 -34.06
C ALA A 296 -1.42 -22.34 -34.01
N LEU A 297 -0.60 -21.57 -33.27
CA LEU A 297 -0.72 -20.12 -33.17
C LEU A 297 -0.49 -19.44 -34.52
N ASN A 298 0.49 -19.90 -35.30
CA ASN A 298 0.79 -19.33 -36.61
C ASN A 298 -0.31 -19.64 -37.63
N GLU A 299 -0.87 -20.85 -37.61
CA GLU A 299 -2.02 -21.24 -38.42
C GLU A 299 -3.26 -20.42 -38.08
N GLU A 300 -3.60 -20.31 -36.79
CA GLU A 300 -4.72 -19.50 -36.32
C GLU A 300 -4.54 -18.02 -36.61
N LYS A 301 -3.32 -17.47 -36.52
CA LYS A 301 -3.03 -16.09 -36.95
C LYS A 301 -3.33 -15.88 -38.42
N ARG A 302 -2.98 -16.84 -39.29
CA ARG A 302 -3.26 -16.76 -40.74
C ARG A 302 -4.76 -16.81 -41.01
N ARG A 303 -5.50 -17.73 -40.37
CA ARG A 303 -6.97 -17.82 -40.46
C ARG A 303 -7.64 -16.55 -39.98
N ASN A 304 -7.27 -16.08 -38.79
CA ASN A 304 -7.87 -14.88 -38.17
C ASN A 304 -7.62 -13.62 -39.02
N ARG A 305 -6.48 -13.51 -39.72
CA ARG A 305 -6.25 -12.42 -40.69
C ARG A 305 -7.25 -12.45 -41.86
N LYS A 306 -7.58 -13.62 -42.40
CA LYS A 306 -8.58 -13.77 -43.48
C LYS A 306 -9.98 -13.47 -42.96
N LEU A 307 -10.37 -14.09 -41.85
CA LEU A 307 -11.66 -13.86 -41.20
C LEU A 307 -11.89 -12.40 -40.82
N LYS A 308 -10.84 -11.68 -40.38
CA LYS A 308 -10.94 -10.24 -40.10
C LYS A 308 -11.22 -9.39 -41.33
N LYS A 309 -10.72 -9.80 -42.50
CA LYS A 309 -11.02 -9.10 -43.76
C LYS A 309 -12.47 -9.35 -44.17
N GLU A 310 -12.93 -10.59 -44.07
CA GLU A 310 -14.32 -10.96 -44.37
C GLU A 310 -15.32 -10.29 -43.41
N PHE A 311 -14.95 -10.16 -42.14
CA PHE A 311 -15.77 -9.53 -41.12
C PHE A 311 -15.69 -7.98 -41.13
N ALA A 312 -14.87 -7.38 -41.99
CA ALA A 312 -14.66 -5.93 -42.02
C ALA A 312 -15.95 -5.17 -42.36
N SER A 313 -16.73 -5.66 -43.34
CA SER A 313 -18.00 -5.06 -43.76
C SER A 313 -19.03 -5.04 -42.62
N ILE A 314 -19.21 -6.18 -41.95
CA ILE A 314 -20.11 -6.33 -40.78
C ILE A 314 -19.69 -5.40 -39.65
N LYS A 315 -18.38 -5.25 -39.43
CA LYS A 315 -17.83 -4.32 -38.43
C LYS A 315 -18.12 -2.87 -38.79
N GLU A 316 -17.91 -2.47 -40.03
CA GLU A 316 -18.19 -1.10 -40.49
C GLU A 316 -19.68 -0.75 -40.39
N GLU A 317 -20.57 -1.66 -40.77
CA GLU A 317 -22.02 -1.51 -40.63
C GLU A 317 -22.41 -1.28 -39.16
N TYR A 318 -21.90 -2.12 -38.26
CA TYR A 318 -22.12 -1.97 -36.82
C TYR A 318 -21.57 -0.65 -36.28
N GLN A 319 -20.37 -0.23 -36.69
CA GLN A 319 -19.78 1.04 -36.25
C GLN A 319 -20.60 2.25 -36.69
N LYS A 320 -21.02 2.30 -37.95
CA LYS A 320 -21.90 3.38 -38.46
C LYS A 320 -23.21 3.44 -37.69
N TRP A 321 -23.81 2.30 -37.37
CA TRP A 321 -25.03 2.24 -36.57
C TRP A 321 -24.82 2.78 -35.15
N VAL A 322 -23.72 2.40 -34.50
CA VAL A 322 -23.35 2.91 -33.16
C VAL A 322 -23.10 4.41 -33.17
N ASP A 323 -22.37 4.93 -34.16
CA ASP A 323 -22.06 6.37 -34.25
C ASP A 323 -23.33 7.21 -34.46
N CYS A 324 -24.30 6.70 -35.23
CA CYS A 324 -25.62 7.31 -35.38
C CYS A 324 -26.38 7.35 -34.04
N LYS A 325 -26.41 6.25 -33.29
CA LYS A 325 -27.07 6.19 -31.98
C LYS A 325 -26.37 7.09 -30.94
N ILE A 326 -25.05 7.15 -30.92
CA ILE A 326 -24.29 8.07 -30.05
C ILE A 326 -24.62 9.53 -30.37
N THR A 327 -24.81 9.87 -31.64
CA THR A 327 -25.20 11.23 -32.04
C THR A 327 -26.62 11.55 -31.57
N SER A 328 -27.55 10.58 -31.66
CA SER A 328 -28.93 10.75 -31.15
C SER A 328 -29.02 10.90 -29.62
N LEU A 329 -28.06 10.34 -28.87
CA LEU A 329 -28.00 10.44 -27.40
C LEU A 329 -27.69 11.86 -26.91
N LYS A 330 -27.05 12.71 -27.73
CA LYS A 330 -26.68 14.08 -27.33
C LYS A 330 -27.88 15.02 -27.22
N SER A 331 -29.01 14.67 -27.83
CA SER A 331 -30.23 15.48 -27.92
C SER A 331 -31.45 14.83 -27.26
N ALA A 332 -31.25 13.73 -26.53
CA ALA A 332 -32.32 12.88 -25.99
C ALA A 332 -32.66 13.24 -24.53
N SER A 333 -33.92 13.07 -24.12
CA SER A 333 -34.38 13.22 -22.73
C SER A 333 -34.04 11.97 -21.89
N ASP A 334 -33.95 12.10 -20.56
CA ASP A 334 -33.46 11.05 -19.66
C ASP A 334 -34.16 9.67 -19.82
N ASP A 335 -35.47 9.63 -20.06
CA ASP A 335 -36.21 8.38 -20.29
C ASP A 335 -35.88 7.72 -21.64
N THR A 336 -35.63 8.52 -22.68
CA THR A 336 -35.24 8.01 -24.02
C THR A 336 -33.79 7.53 -24.06
N ILE A 337 -32.93 8.02 -23.17
CA ILE A 337 -31.55 7.55 -23.04
C ILE A 337 -31.52 6.07 -22.61
N MET A 338 -32.37 5.68 -21.66
CA MET A 338 -32.40 4.32 -21.13
C MET A 338 -32.83 3.28 -22.19
N SER A 339 -33.83 3.61 -23.02
CA SER A 339 -34.29 2.73 -24.10
C SER A 339 -33.25 2.57 -25.21
N ILE A 340 -32.52 3.64 -25.56
CA ILE A 340 -31.42 3.60 -26.52
C ILE A 340 -30.27 2.71 -26.01
N TYR A 341 -29.93 2.77 -24.73
CA TYR A 341 -28.92 1.89 -24.15
C TYR A 341 -29.31 0.41 -24.18
N ASP A 342 -30.58 0.06 -23.93
CA ASP A 342 -31.08 -1.31 -24.03
C ASP A 342 -30.99 -1.83 -25.48
N GLU A 343 -31.38 -1.01 -26.46
CA GLU A 343 -31.27 -1.35 -27.88
C GLU A 343 -29.80 -1.55 -28.30
N MET A 344 -28.89 -0.68 -27.87
CA MET A 344 -27.45 -0.82 -28.12
C MET A 344 -26.86 -2.08 -27.47
N SER A 345 -27.32 -2.43 -26.27
CA SER A 345 -26.91 -3.66 -25.58
C SER A 345 -27.30 -4.91 -26.37
N LYS A 346 -28.54 -4.99 -26.83
CA LYS A 346 -29.04 -6.08 -27.70
C LYS A 346 -28.26 -6.18 -29.01
N LYS A 347 -28.03 -5.05 -29.68
CA LYS A 347 -27.27 -5.03 -30.94
C LYS A 347 -25.81 -5.42 -30.76
N LYS A 348 -25.18 -4.99 -29.66
CA LYS A 348 -23.84 -5.41 -29.29
C LYS A 348 -23.76 -6.91 -29.03
N PHE A 349 -24.78 -7.48 -28.38
CA PHE A 349 -24.85 -8.92 -28.15
C PHE A 349 -24.95 -9.71 -29.47
N GLU A 350 -25.82 -9.28 -30.40
CA GLU A 350 -25.92 -9.87 -31.74
C GLU A 350 -24.59 -9.82 -32.51
N TYR A 351 -23.93 -8.66 -32.48
CA TYR A 351 -22.62 -8.48 -33.11
C TYR A 351 -21.56 -9.40 -32.50
N LEU A 352 -21.51 -9.52 -31.18
CA LEU A 352 -20.57 -10.42 -30.50
C LEU A 352 -20.86 -11.89 -30.78
N LYS A 353 -22.14 -12.26 -30.93
CA LYS A 353 -22.55 -13.61 -31.34
C LYS A 353 -22.01 -13.91 -32.74
N LYS A 354 -22.28 -13.03 -33.72
CA LYS A 354 -21.72 -13.13 -35.08
C LYS A 354 -20.19 -13.19 -35.07
N TYR A 355 -19.53 -12.36 -34.27
CA TYR A 355 -18.07 -12.37 -34.12
C TYR A 355 -17.54 -13.73 -33.60
N SER A 356 -18.27 -14.34 -32.67
CA SER A 356 -17.94 -15.65 -32.14
C SER A 356 -18.20 -16.77 -33.15
N ASP A 357 -19.32 -16.73 -33.86
CA ASP A 357 -19.71 -17.71 -34.89
C ASP A 357 -18.72 -17.72 -36.06
N PHE A 358 -18.16 -16.56 -36.41
CA PHE A 358 -17.05 -16.42 -37.36
C PHE A 358 -15.70 -16.98 -36.85
N GLY A 359 -15.61 -17.44 -35.60
CA GLY A 359 -14.40 -18.06 -35.05
C GLY A 359 -13.28 -17.08 -34.69
N LEU A 360 -13.53 -15.76 -34.66
CA LEU A 360 -12.50 -14.75 -34.37
C LEU A 360 -11.96 -14.83 -32.93
N ASN A 361 -12.72 -15.47 -32.03
CA ASN A 361 -12.33 -15.75 -30.64
C ASN A 361 -11.30 -16.89 -30.52
N ASN A 362 -11.19 -17.80 -31.50
CA ASN A 362 -10.38 -19.02 -31.41
C ASN A 362 -8.91 -18.75 -31.06
N LEU A 363 -8.34 -17.68 -31.61
CA LEU A 363 -6.96 -17.27 -31.31
C LEU A 363 -6.76 -16.87 -29.84
N LYS A 364 -7.76 -16.21 -29.22
CA LYS A 364 -7.74 -15.85 -27.80
C LYS A 364 -7.91 -17.10 -26.94
N THR A 365 -8.83 -17.99 -27.33
CA THR A 365 -9.08 -19.27 -26.65
C THR A 365 -7.83 -20.14 -26.63
N LEU A 366 -7.15 -20.29 -27.78
CA LEU A 366 -5.89 -21.05 -27.92
C LEU A 366 -4.79 -20.53 -26.98
N LYS A 367 -4.61 -19.20 -26.91
CA LYS A 367 -3.63 -18.57 -26.00
C LYS A 367 -3.95 -18.88 -24.54
N ASN A 368 -5.21 -18.79 -24.16
CA ASN A 368 -5.67 -19.05 -22.79
C ASN A 368 -5.51 -20.52 -22.42
N GLN A 369 -5.90 -21.43 -23.31
CA GLN A 369 -5.72 -22.88 -23.14
C GLN A 369 -4.24 -23.23 -22.93
N TYR A 370 -3.34 -22.75 -23.80
CA TYR A 370 -1.91 -22.98 -23.63
C TYR A 370 -1.36 -22.43 -22.30
N LYS A 371 -1.84 -21.24 -21.88
CA LYS A 371 -1.45 -20.64 -20.59
C LYS A 371 -1.89 -21.51 -19.41
N ALA A 372 -3.12 -22.03 -19.45
CA ALA A 372 -3.66 -22.93 -18.43
C ALA A 372 -2.85 -24.23 -18.36
N GLU A 373 -2.65 -24.92 -19.50
CA GLU A 373 -1.87 -26.15 -19.55
C GLU A 373 -0.40 -25.95 -19.11
N LYS A 374 0.22 -24.83 -19.50
CA LYS A 374 1.58 -24.49 -19.06
C LYS A 374 1.63 -24.35 -17.54
N HIS A 375 0.61 -23.74 -16.94
CA HIS A 375 0.52 -23.60 -15.50
C HIS A 375 0.34 -24.97 -14.83
N GLU A 376 -0.55 -25.80 -15.35
CA GLU A 376 -0.83 -27.14 -14.81
C GLU A 376 0.41 -28.03 -14.86
N ARG A 377 1.10 -28.10 -16.00
CA ARG A 377 2.37 -28.84 -16.14
C ARG A 377 3.42 -28.38 -15.13
N LYS A 378 3.50 -27.07 -14.88
CA LYS A 378 4.43 -26.51 -13.89
C LYS A 378 4.04 -26.94 -12.47
N ILE A 379 2.75 -26.95 -12.14
CA ILE A 379 2.26 -27.43 -10.84
C ILE A 379 2.60 -28.91 -10.67
N GLN A 380 2.26 -29.76 -11.64
CA GLN A 380 2.54 -31.19 -11.60
C GLN A 380 4.04 -31.49 -11.37
N TYR A 381 4.93 -30.79 -12.07
CA TYR A 381 6.38 -30.89 -11.85
C TYR A 381 6.78 -30.46 -10.43
N ILE A 382 6.26 -29.34 -9.93
CA ILE A 382 6.54 -28.85 -8.58
C ILE A 382 6.09 -29.88 -7.53
N THR A 383 4.89 -30.44 -7.68
CA THR A 383 4.35 -31.45 -6.78
C THR A 383 5.23 -32.70 -6.76
N LYS A 384 5.62 -33.22 -7.92
CA LYS A 384 6.53 -34.37 -8.00
C LYS A 384 7.90 -34.09 -7.38
N ARG A 385 8.49 -32.93 -7.68
CA ARG A 385 9.76 -32.50 -7.08
C ARG A 385 9.66 -32.44 -5.56
N ASP A 386 8.57 -31.88 -5.05
CA ASP A 386 8.38 -31.72 -3.60
C ASP A 386 8.15 -33.07 -2.91
N LEU A 387 7.47 -34.03 -3.56
CA LEU A 387 7.35 -35.42 -3.10
C LEU A 387 8.70 -36.14 -2.99
N ILE A 388 9.61 -35.95 -3.97
CA ILE A 388 10.97 -36.52 -3.92
C ILE A 388 11.73 -35.96 -2.70
N TYR A 389 11.55 -34.67 -2.41
CA TYR A 389 12.17 -34.04 -1.26
C TYR A 389 11.59 -34.52 0.07
N THR A 390 10.26 -34.57 0.21
CA THR A 390 9.61 -35.01 1.46
C THR A 390 9.88 -36.47 1.75
N SER A 391 9.76 -37.35 0.76
CA SER A 391 10.05 -38.78 0.92
C SER A 391 11.50 -39.05 1.34
N HIS A 392 12.45 -38.25 0.86
CA HIS A 392 13.83 -38.33 1.31
C HIS A 392 13.97 -37.95 2.79
N TRP A 393 13.32 -36.86 3.21
CA TRP A 393 13.37 -36.39 4.59
C TRP A 393 12.65 -37.31 5.57
N ASP A 394 11.54 -37.93 5.16
CA ASP A 394 10.83 -38.89 6.00
C ASP A 394 11.70 -40.12 6.28
N LYS A 395 12.42 -40.62 5.27
CA LYS A 395 13.43 -41.69 5.45
C LYS A 395 14.58 -41.28 6.38
N VAL A 396 15.06 -40.04 6.26
CA VAL A 396 16.13 -39.52 7.14
C VAL A 396 15.64 -39.45 8.58
N LYS A 397 14.42 -38.93 8.81
CA LYS A 397 13.79 -38.85 10.13
C LYS A 397 13.57 -40.24 10.74
N GLU A 398 13.08 -41.19 9.96
CA GLU A 398 12.89 -42.57 10.40
C GLU A 398 14.21 -43.23 10.81
N ASN A 399 15.28 -43.03 10.05
CA ASN A 399 16.61 -43.53 10.39
C ASN A 399 17.16 -42.88 11.67
N TRP A 400 16.90 -41.59 11.88
CA TRP A 400 17.28 -40.90 13.11
C TRP A 400 16.48 -41.39 14.31
N ALA A 401 15.18 -41.66 14.14
CA ALA A 401 14.34 -42.27 15.16
C ALA A 401 14.86 -43.67 15.55
N LYS A 402 15.10 -44.56 14.57
CA LYS A 402 15.67 -45.89 14.82
C LYS A 402 17.01 -45.85 15.57
N LYS A 403 17.91 -44.93 15.19
CA LYS A 403 19.19 -44.74 15.90
C LYS A 403 19.00 -44.22 17.33
N ARG A 404 18.00 -43.38 17.57
CA ARG A 404 17.67 -42.89 18.91
C ARG A 404 17.10 -44.02 19.78
N ASP A 405 16.23 -44.86 19.21
CA ASP A 405 15.62 -45.98 19.92
C ASP A 405 16.65 -47.09 20.25
N MET A 406 17.56 -47.41 19.32
CA MET A 406 18.69 -48.31 19.60
C MET A 406 19.63 -47.78 20.69
N LYS A 407 19.86 -46.46 20.74
CA LYS A 407 20.66 -45.87 21.83
C LYS A 407 19.96 -46.00 23.18
N LYS A 408 18.63 -45.82 23.22
CA LYS A 408 17.85 -46.00 24.44
C LYS A 408 17.82 -47.47 24.90
N SER A 409 17.68 -48.42 23.98
CA SER A 409 17.72 -49.86 24.33
C SER A 409 19.09 -50.29 24.86
N ASN A 410 20.18 -49.81 24.25
CA ASN A 410 21.54 -50.10 24.72
C ASN A 410 21.91 -49.40 26.03
N GLN A 411 21.24 -48.30 26.39
CA GLN A 411 21.37 -47.68 27.71
C GLN A 411 20.55 -48.42 28.77
N ALA A 412 19.34 -48.89 28.43
CA ALA A 412 18.52 -49.71 29.32
C ALA A 412 19.18 -51.06 29.63
N SER A 413 19.87 -51.68 28.66
CA SER A 413 20.61 -52.94 28.88
C SER A 413 21.88 -52.79 29.72
N LYS A 414 22.42 -51.56 29.85
CA LYS A 414 23.62 -51.27 30.65
C LYS A 414 23.33 -50.77 32.07
N GLY A 415 22.06 -50.52 32.40
CA GLY A 415 21.63 -50.09 33.73
C GLY A 415 20.85 -51.16 34.52
N GLY A 416 20.87 -52.41 34.05
CA GLY A 416 20.20 -53.56 34.67
C GLY A 416 21.14 -54.68 35.10
N GLU A 417 22.46 -54.47 35.02
CA GLU A 417 23.50 -55.16 35.80
C GLU A 417 23.93 -54.21 36.92
#